data_AF-A0A0M8PZF2-F1
#
_entry.id   AF-A0A0M8PZF2-F1
#
_cell.length_a   1.000
_cell.length_b   1.000
_cell.length_c   1.000
_cell.angle_alpha   90.00
_cell.angle_beta   90.00
_cell.angle_gamma   90.00
#
_symmetry.space_group_name_H-M   'P 1'
#
loop_
_entity.id
_entity.type
_entity.pdbx_description
1 polymer ?
#
loop_
_entity_poly.entity_id
_entity_poly.type
_entity_poly.pdbx_seq_one_letter_code
_entity_poly.pdbx_strand_id
1 'polypeptide(L)'
;MKYKCHSCDTKKLKELKLQGLDKDKHGKSIRLQSIDTERDSYLKINGRYYHEECFKNELTKKGKMSKEEIDGMIVGYQLEQHKDKQLAESKNRFYEWIKEHYQVTLPNYYCMRVDKITQGRDDKVYGSISYDEFLEMYSMLINYLAKQTLNKKFKNTSQRMNYELAIVISKYEDYKNYKERLEEKNHQTVDIKSKIDSSNKFNQVVEKARKDTDDFRVADIHDELI
;
A
#
# COMPACT_ATOMS: atom_id res chain seq x y z
N MET A 1 -8.40 0.14 17.88
CA MET A 1 -8.95 -1.16 18.38
C MET A 1 -8.07 -1.70 19.50
N LYS A 2 -8.62 -2.41 20.51
CA LYS A 2 -7.83 -2.87 21.67
C LYS A 2 -7.59 -4.39 21.70
N TYR A 3 -6.34 -4.79 21.93
CA TYR A 3 -5.91 -6.19 21.97
C TYR A 3 -5.12 -6.53 23.23
N LYS A 4 -5.09 -7.83 23.54
CA LYS A 4 -4.28 -8.39 24.62
C LYS A 4 -2.84 -8.58 24.16
N CYS A 5 -1.88 -8.00 24.87
CA CYS A 5 -0.48 -8.29 24.68
C CYS A 5 -0.14 -9.68 25.22
N HIS A 6 0.40 -10.56 24.38
CA HIS A 6 0.69 -11.92 24.77
C HIS A 6 1.85 -12.03 25.77
N SER A 7 2.64 -10.97 25.94
CA SER A 7 3.69 -10.91 26.96
C SER A 7 3.21 -10.28 28.28
N CYS A 8 3.00 -8.96 28.31
CA CYS A 8 2.78 -8.23 29.57
C CYS A 8 1.42 -8.53 30.19
N ASP A 9 0.34 -8.62 29.40
CA ASP A 9 -0.99 -8.96 29.95
C ASP A 9 -1.04 -10.39 30.45
N THR A 10 -0.30 -11.32 29.81
CA THR A 10 -0.22 -12.70 30.28
C THR A 10 0.50 -12.78 31.63
N LYS A 11 1.56 -11.98 31.85
CA LYS A 11 2.26 -11.89 33.15
C LYS A 11 1.37 -11.25 34.21
N LYS A 12 0.79 -10.09 33.90
CA LYS A 12 -0.10 -9.34 34.80
C LYS A 12 -1.34 -10.15 35.21
N LEU A 13 -1.92 -10.91 34.28
CA LEU A 13 -3.06 -11.79 34.61
C LEU A 13 -2.65 -12.94 35.54
N LYS A 14 -1.42 -13.47 35.43
CA LYS A 14 -0.92 -14.48 36.38
C LYS A 14 -0.72 -13.89 37.78
N GLU A 15 -0.18 -12.67 37.87
CA GLU A 15 0.00 -11.96 39.15
C GLU A 15 -1.35 -11.68 39.83
N LEU A 16 -2.33 -11.18 39.08
CA LEU A 16 -3.69 -10.95 39.60
C LEU A 16 -4.33 -12.24 40.11
N LYS A 17 -4.14 -13.37 39.40
CA LYS A 17 -4.63 -14.68 39.85
C LYS A 17 -4.01 -15.13 41.16
N LEU A 18 -2.70 -14.93 41.34
CA LEU A 18 -2.01 -15.26 42.58
C LEU A 18 -2.52 -14.42 43.76
N GLN A 19 -2.95 -13.20 43.49
CA GLN A 19 -3.52 -12.28 44.49
C GLN A 19 -5.04 -12.47 44.71
N GLY A 20 -5.69 -13.37 43.96
CA GLY A 20 -7.15 -13.52 43.99
C GLY A 20 -7.93 -12.34 43.41
N LEU A 21 -7.26 -11.46 42.65
CA LEU A 21 -7.79 -10.24 42.06
C LEU A 21 -8.07 -10.39 40.55
N ASP A 22 -8.23 -11.62 40.05
CA ASP A 22 -8.46 -11.87 38.63
C ASP A 22 -9.93 -11.76 38.20
N LYS A 23 -10.83 -11.41 39.14
CA LYS A 23 -12.27 -11.26 38.92
C LYS A 23 -12.71 -9.83 39.20
N ASP A 24 -13.68 -9.35 38.43
CA ASP A 24 -14.35 -8.08 38.67
C ASP A 24 -15.38 -8.17 39.81
N LYS A 25 -16.02 -7.03 40.13
CA LYS A 25 -17.08 -6.92 41.15
C LYS A 25 -18.31 -7.82 40.90
N HIS A 26 -18.43 -8.41 39.70
CA HIS A 26 -19.50 -9.32 39.31
C HIS A 26 -19.01 -10.79 39.23
N GLY A 27 -17.79 -11.08 39.66
CA GLY A 27 -17.21 -12.41 39.63
C GLY A 27 -16.71 -12.87 38.26
N LYS A 28 -16.67 -11.98 37.26
CA LYS A 28 -16.22 -12.28 35.89
C LYS A 28 -14.73 -12.05 35.76
N SER A 29 -14.03 -12.94 35.05
CA SER A 29 -12.59 -12.80 34.83
C SER A 29 -12.22 -11.49 34.12
N ILE A 30 -11.22 -10.81 34.66
CA ILE A 30 -10.68 -9.56 34.10
C ILE A 30 -10.05 -9.85 32.73
N ARG A 31 -10.45 -9.05 31.74
CA ARG A 31 -9.86 -9.05 30.41
C ARG A 31 -8.89 -7.88 30.30
N LEU A 32 -7.60 -8.19 30.23
CA LEU A 32 -6.56 -7.20 29.95
C LEU A 32 -6.41 -7.02 28.43
N GLN A 33 -6.44 -5.77 27.99
CA GLN A 33 -6.23 -5.37 26.61
C GLN A 33 -5.37 -4.10 26.59
N SER A 34 -4.06 -4.28 26.72
CA SER A 34 -3.11 -3.17 26.86
C SER A 34 -2.54 -2.64 25.54
N ILE A 35 -2.85 -3.25 24.39
CA ILE A 35 -2.44 -2.74 23.07
C ILE A 35 -3.60 -1.96 22.46
N ASP A 36 -3.38 -0.69 22.12
CA ASP A 36 -4.24 0.11 21.26
C ASP A 36 -3.62 0.25 19.86
N THR A 37 -4.23 -0.38 18.84
CA THR A 37 -3.67 -0.42 17.49
C THR A 37 -3.60 0.93 16.78
N GLU A 38 -4.23 1.96 17.33
CA GLU A 38 -4.21 3.32 16.78
C GLU A 38 -3.10 4.19 17.37
N ARG A 39 -2.53 3.77 18.51
CA ARG A 39 -1.60 4.59 19.29
C ARG A 39 -0.29 3.89 19.60
N ASP A 40 -0.33 2.59 19.82
CA ASP A 40 0.82 1.82 20.28
C ASP A 40 1.59 1.21 19.10
N SER A 41 2.91 1.08 19.26
CA SER A 41 3.68 0.19 18.39
C SER A 41 3.47 -1.26 18.81
N TYR A 42 3.01 -2.09 17.87
CA TYR A 42 2.67 -3.47 18.13
C TYR A 42 3.07 -4.39 16.98
N LEU A 43 3.15 -5.68 17.30
CA LEU A 43 3.43 -6.74 16.35
C LEU A 43 2.32 -7.79 16.42
N LYS A 44 1.83 -8.21 15.25
CA LYS A 44 0.92 -9.35 15.10
C LYS A 44 1.69 -10.52 14.51
N ILE A 45 1.90 -11.57 15.31
CA ILE A 45 2.70 -12.74 14.94
C ILE A 45 1.84 -13.98 15.20
N ASN A 46 1.58 -14.79 14.17
CA ASN A 46 0.78 -16.03 14.27
C ASN A 46 -0.56 -15.83 15.02
N GLY A 47 -1.26 -14.72 14.73
CA GLY A 47 -2.55 -14.38 15.36
C GLY A 47 -2.46 -13.85 16.80
N ARG A 48 -1.25 -13.68 17.35
CA ARG A 48 -1.01 -13.09 18.68
C ARG A 48 -0.48 -11.68 18.54
N TYR A 49 -0.86 -10.82 19.48
CA TYR A 49 -0.45 -9.42 19.52
C TYR A 49 0.58 -9.21 20.63
N TYR A 50 1.59 -8.39 20.35
CA TYR A 50 2.64 -8.02 21.29
C TYR A 50 2.89 -6.53 21.18
N HIS A 51 3.14 -5.83 22.28
CA HIS A 51 3.88 -4.57 22.19
C HIS A 51 5.26 -4.85 21.61
N GLU A 52 5.76 -3.96 20.75
CA GLU A 52 7.07 -4.12 20.13
C GLU A 52 8.16 -4.33 21.17
N GLU A 53 8.21 -3.48 22.20
CA GLU A 53 9.18 -3.59 23.30
C GLU A 53 9.03 -4.88 24.10
N CYS A 54 7.78 -5.35 24.31
CA CYS A 54 7.55 -6.60 25.01
C CYS A 54 8.12 -7.80 24.23
N PHE A 55 7.94 -7.81 22.91
CA PHE A 55 8.49 -8.84 22.05
C PHE A 55 10.02 -8.81 22.02
N LYS A 56 10.60 -7.62 21.86
CA LYS A 56 12.05 -7.39 21.91
C LYS A 56 12.65 -7.90 23.23
N ASN A 57 12.06 -7.51 24.35
CA ASN A 57 12.49 -7.96 25.67
C ASN A 57 12.41 -9.48 25.86
N GLU A 58 11.41 -10.16 25.28
CA GLU A 58 11.33 -11.62 25.34
C GLU A 58 12.43 -12.31 24.54
N LEU A 59 12.81 -11.76 23.38
CA LEU A 59 13.89 -12.31 22.56
C LEU A 59 15.26 -12.07 23.19
N THR A 60 15.50 -10.85 23.70
CA THR A 60 16.74 -10.52 24.41
C THR A 60 16.94 -11.37 25.67
N LYS A 61 15.88 -11.57 26.48
CA LYS A 61 15.95 -12.41 27.69
C LYS A 61 16.22 -13.88 27.40
N LYS A 62 15.82 -14.37 26.21
CA LYS A 62 16.13 -15.74 25.79
C LYS A 62 17.60 -15.90 25.38
N GLY A 63 18.34 -14.80 25.19
CA GLY A 63 19.78 -14.82 24.86
C GLY A 63 20.11 -15.48 23.52
N LYS A 64 19.13 -15.63 22.62
CA LYS A 64 19.25 -16.45 21.41
C LYS A 64 19.68 -15.67 20.16
N MET A 65 19.64 -14.34 20.18
CA MET A 65 19.81 -13.50 19.00
C MET A 65 20.48 -12.17 19.34
N SER A 66 21.22 -11.61 18.38
CA SER A 66 21.80 -10.27 18.49
C SER A 66 20.70 -9.19 18.43
N LYS A 67 21.03 -7.97 18.84
CA LYS A 67 20.09 -6.85 18.78
C LYS A 67 19.70 -6.52 17.34
N GLU A 68 20.66 -6.60 16.44
CA GLU A 68 20.50 -6.33 15.00
C GLU A 68 19.57 -7.36 14.35
N GLU A 69 19.71 -8.65 14.70
CA GLU A 69 18.83 -9.70 14.19
C GLU A 69 17.38 -9.50 14.68
N ILE A 70 17.20 -9.13 15.94
CA ILE A 70 15.87 -8.84 16.52
C ILE A 70 15.23 -7.65 15.80
N ASP A 71 15.99 -6.57 15.60
CA ASP A 71 15.49 -5.37 14.93
C ASP A 71 15.13 -5.66 13.46
N GLY A 72 15.92 -6.47 12.76
CA GLY A 72 15.60 -6.95 11.42
C GLY A 72 14.29 -7.76 11.35
N MET A 73 14.05 -8.66 12.31
CA MET A 73 12.79 -9.41 12.39
C MET A 73 11.58 -8.49 12.62
N ILE A 74 11.72 -7.50 13.51
CA ILE A 74 10.66 -6.53 13.82
C ILE A 74 10.27 -5.77 12.55
N VAL A 75 11.25 -5.27 11.80
CA VAL A 75 11.01 -4.58 10.52
C VAL A 75 10.29 -5.49 9.53
N GLY A 76 10.69 -6.77 9.44
CA GLY A 76 10.00 -7.76 8.61
C GLY A 76 8.52 -7.91 8.96
N TYR A 77 8.21 -8.09 10.25
CA TYR A 77 6.82 -8.22 10.71
C TYR A 77 6.00 -6.93 10.54
N GLN A 78 6.61 -5.76 10.70
CA GLN A 78 5.96 -4.49 10.44
C GLN A 78 5.64 -4.32 8.96
N LEU A 79 6.56 -4.71 8.08
CA LEU A 79 6.35 -4.67 6.63
C LEU A 79 5.21 -5.60 6.20
N GLU A 80 5.17 -6.83 6.73
CA GLU A 80 4.05 -7.76 6.48
C GLU A 80 2.71 -7.20 6.96
N GLN A 81 2.65 -6.68 8.20
CA GLN A 81 1.43 -6.06 8.72
C GLN A 81 0.98 -4.85 7.91
N HIS A 82 1.93 -4.05 7.43
CA HIS A 82 1.64 -2.92 6.57
C HIS A 82 1.06 -3.38 5.22
N LYS A 83 1.64 -4.43 4.60
CA LYS A 83 1.09 -5.04 3.38
C LYS A 83 -0.32 -5.58 3.60
N ASP A 84 -0.56 -6.29 4.71
CA ASP A 84 -1.88 -6.80 5.07
C ASP A 84 -2.90 -5.67 5.25
N LYS A 85 -2.49 -4.58 5.90
CA LYS A 85 -3.33 -3.40 6.10
C LYS A 85 -3.66 -2.73 4.77
N GLN A 86 -2.66 -2.51 3.92
CA GLN A 86 -2.86 -1.96 2.57
C GLN A 86 -3.81 -2.84 1.76
N LEU A 87 -3.60 -4.16 1.75
CA LEU A 87 -4.48 -5.10 1.06
C LEU A 87 -5.92 -5.01 1.56
N ALA A 88 -6.12 -4.91 2.88
CA ALA A 88 -7.44 -4.75 3.47
C ALA A 88 -8.09 -3.41 3.09
N GLU A 89 -7.32 -2.32 3.08
CA GLU A 89 -7.78 -0.99 2.65
C GLU A 89 -8.16 -0.97 1.17
N SER A 90 -7.34 -1.53 0.28
CA SER A 90 -7.63 -1.65 -1.16
C SER A 90 -8.86 -2.54 -1.40
N LYS A 91 -8.96 -3.67 -0.69
CA LYS A 91 -10.15 -4.55 -0.72
C LYS A 91 -11.42 -3.80 -0.33
N ASN A 92 -11.38 -3.07 0.77
CA ASN A 92 -12.53 -2.29 1.26
C ASN A 92 -12.92 -1.22 0.25
N ARG A 93 -11.95 -0.45 -0.26
CA ARG A 93 -12.17 0.61 -1.23
C ARG A 93 -12.84 0.09 -2.51
N PHE A 94 -12.32 -1.02 -3.05
CA PHE A 94 -12.90 -1.66 -4.22
C PHE A 94 -14.35 -2.11 -3.97
N TYR A 95 -14.60 -2.81 -2.86
CA TYR A 95 -15.93 -3.33 -2.59
C TYR A 95 -16.95 -2.25 -2.22
N GLU A 96 -16.55 -1.18 -1.52
CA GLU A 96 -17.43 -0.02 -1.31
C GLU A 96 -17.77 0.64 -2.64
N TRP A 97 -16.79 0.85 -3.53
CA TRP A 97 -17.06 1.38 -4.87
C TRP A 97 -18.06 0.50 -5.66
N ILE A 98 -17.91 -0.82 -5.63
CA ILE A 98 -18.86 -1.74 -6.29
C ILE A 98 -20.25 -1.63 -5.67
N LYS A 99 -20.37 -1.55 -4.33
CA LYS A 99 -21.68 -1.39 -3.67
C LYS A 99 -22.36 -0.10 -4.12
N GLU A 100 -21.64 1.00 -4.14
CA GLU A 100 -22.14 2.32 -4.57
C GLU A 100 -22.52 2.31 -6.05
N HIS A 101 -21.65 1.78 -6.91
CA HIS A 101 -21.85 1.75 -8.35
C HIS A 101 -23.10 0.96 -8.76
N TYR A 102 -23.31 -0.21 -8.15
CA TYR A 102 -24.44 -1.07 -8.46
C TYR A 102 -25.66 -0.86 -7.56
N GLN A 103 -25.53 -0.07 -6.49
CA GLN A 103 -26.55 0.16 -5.45
C GLN A 103 -27.09 -1.14 -4.85
N VAL A 104 -26.19 -2.06 -4.48
CA VAL A 104 -26.56 -3.39 -3.95
C VAL A 104 -25.72 -3.81 -2.76
N THR A 105 -26.26 -4.75 -1.99
CA THR A 105 -25.45 -5.62 -1.14
C THR A 105 -24.66 -6.59 -2.01
N LEU A 106 -23.37 -6.76 -1.70
CA LEU A 106 -22.48 -7.59 -2.51
C LEU A 106 -22.85 -9.08 -2.41
N PRO A 107 -23.09 -9.75 -3.54
CA PRO A 107 -23.30 -11.20 -3.54
C PRO A 107 -22.02 -11.94 -3.13
N ASN A 108 -22.12 -12.89 -2.19
CA ASN A 108 -20.97 -13.67 -1.72
C ASN A 108 -20.18 -14.32 -2.87
N TYR A 109 -20.87 -14.87 -3.87
CA TYR A 109 -20.21 -15.50 -5.02
C TYR A 109 -19.35 -14.53 -5.82
N TYR A 110 -19.80 -13.29 -5.98
CA TYR A 110 -19.03 -12.24 -6.65
C TYR A 110 -17.74 -11.93 -5.88
N CYS A 111 -17.85 -11.70 -4.57
CA CYS A 111 -16.70 -11.44 -3.72
C CYS A 111 -15.71 -12.62 -3.71
N MET A 112 -16.21 -13.85 -3.57
CA MET A 112 -15.36 -15.05 -3.60
C MET A 112 -14.60 -15.19 -4.91
N ARG A 113 -15.22 -14.84 -6.04
CA ARG A 113 -14.56 -14.91 -7.35
C ARG A 113 -13.49 -13.84 -7.49
N VAL A 114 -13.78 -12.59 -7.13
CA VAL A 114 -12.77 -11.52 -7.13
C VAL A 114 -11.59 -11.90 -6.22
N ASP A 115 -11.86 -12.36 -4.99
CA ASP A 115 -10.82 -12.79 -4.05
C ASP A 115 -9.96 -13.92 -4.63
N LYS A 116 -10.56 -14.89 -5.35
CA LYS A 116 -9.81 -15.95 -6.05
C LYS A 116 -8.90 -15.39 -7.13
N ILE A 117 -9.38 -14.46 -7.94
CA ILE A 117 -8.58 -13.81 -9.01
C ILE A 117 -7.43 -13.02 -8.39
N THR A 118 -7.68 -12.24 -7.34
CA THR A 118 -6.63 -11.48 -6.66
C THR A 118 -5.55 -12.36 -6.06
N GLN A 119 -5.90 -13.58 -5.65
CA GLN A 119 -4.95 -14.58 -5.15
C GLN A 119 -4.28 -15.41 -6.26
N GLY A 120 -4.60 -15.17 -7.53
CA GLY A 120 -4.11 -15.97 -8.66
C GLY A 120 -4.60 -17.42 -8.64
N ARG A 121 -5.76 -17.68 -8.02
CA ARG A 121 -6.35 -19.02 -7.85
C ARG A 121 -7.58 -19.27 -8.73
N ASP A 122 -7.94 -18.32 -9.59
CA ASP A 122 -9.03 -18.50 -10.56
C ASP A 122 -8.46 -19.20 -11.81
N ASP A 123 -9.03 -20.36 -12.13
CA ASP A 123 -8.63 -21.23 -13.24
C ASP A 123 -8.87 -20.60 -14.62
N LYS A 124 -9.69 -19.54 -14.69
CA LYS A 124 -10.08 -18.88 -15.93
C LYS A 124 -9.37 -17.56 -16.17
N VAL A 125 -8.47 -17.15 -15.27
CA VAL A 125 -7.74 -15.89 -15.36
C VAL A 125 -6.25 -16.17 -15.26
N TYR A 126 -5.49 -15.74 -16.27
CA TYR A 126 -4.03 -15.86 -16.25
C TYR A 126 -3.44 -14.76 -15.37
N GLY A 127 -2.86 -15.17 -14.24
CA GLY A 127 -2.26 -14.27 -13.26
C GLY A 127 -3.26 -13.69 -12.25
N SER A 128 -2.73 -12.85 -11.36
CA SER A 128 -3.49 -12.16 -10.33
C SER A 128 -3.84 -10.74 -10.74
N ILE A 129 -5.04 -10.27 -10.38
CA ILE A 129 -5.45 -8.86 -10.50
C ILE A 129 -5.69 -8.31 -9.09
N SER A 130 -4.95 -7.29 -8.69
CA SER A 130 -5.14 -6.63 -7.38
C SER A 130 -6.47 -5.87 -7.30
N TYR A 131 -6.94 -5.60 -6.08
CA TYR A 131 -8.16 -4.81 -5.88
C TYR A 131 -8.06 -3.39 -6.45
N ASP A 132 -6.87 -2.78 -6.39
CA ASP A 132 -6.63 -1.44 -6.93
C ASP A 132 -6.66 -1.44 -8.45
N GLU A 133 -6.05 -2.45 -9.10
CA GLU A 133 -6.15 -2.63 -10.56
C GLU A 133 -7.60 -2.86 -10.98
N PHE A 134 -8.35 -3.69 -10.26
CA PHE A 134 -9.78 -3.86 -10.53
C PHE A 134 -10.52 -2.52 -10.47
N LEU A 135 -10.32 -1.74 -9.40
CA LEU A 135 -10.97 -0.45 -9.22
C LEU A 135 -10.64 0.52 -10.36
N GLU A 136 -9.37 0.60 -10.76
CA GLU A 136 -8.93 1.46 -11.85
C GLU A 136 -9.53 1.03 -13.18
N MET A 137 -9.48 -0.27 -13.49
CA MET A 137 -10.05 -0.81 -14.73
C MET A 137 -11.56 -0.58 -14.82
N TYR A 138 -12.30 -0.82 -13.74
CA TYR A 138 -13.74 -0.52 -13.69
C TYR A 138 -14.01 0.96 -13.94
N SER A 139 -13.22 1.84 -13.32
CA SER A 139 -13.34 3.29 -13.48
C SER A 139 -13.05 3.73 -14.91
N MET A 140 -11.99 3.22 -15.54
CA MET A 140 -11.62 3.50 -16.93
C MET A 140 -12.67 2.98 -17.92
N LEU A 141 -13.26 1.83 -17.63
CA LEU A 141 -14.19 1.14 -18.53
C LEU A 141 -15.65 1.52 -18.29
N ILE A 142 -15.98 2.41 -17.36
CA ILE A 142 -17.36 2.68 -16.93
C ILE A 142 -18.31 2.99 -18.10
N ASN A 143 -17.90 3.85 -19.02
CA ASN A 143 -18.69 4.21 -20.20
C ASN A 143 -18.76 3.06 -21.22
N TYR A 144 -17.69 2.28 -21.32
CA TYR A 144 -17.67 1.10 -22.18
C TYR A 144 -18.61 0.02 -21.65
N LEU A 145 -18.57 -0.27 -20.36
CA LEU A 145 -19.46 -1.23 -19.68
C LEU A 145 -20.93 -0.82 -19.83
N ALA A 146 -21.26 0.47 -19.65
CA ALA A 146 -22.60 0.99 -19.88
C ALA A 146 -23.08 0.75 -21.32
N LYS A 147 -22.22 0.99 -22.33
CA LYS A 147 -22.53 0.70 -23.75
C LYS A 147 -22.75 -0.80 -24.00
N GLN A 148 -21.92 -1.66 -23.41
CA GLN A 148 -22.01 -3.12 -23.59
C GLN A 148 -23.25 -3.73 -22.92
N THR A 149 -23.84 -3.03 -21.94
CA THR A 149 -25.00 -3.50 -21.17
C THR A 149 -26.32 -2.88 -21.60
N LEU A 150 -26.31 -1.78 -22.36
CA LEU A 150 -27.50 -1.01 -22.79
C LEU A 150 -28.64 -1.88 -23.35
N ASN A 151 -28.31 -2.85 -24.21
CA ASN A 151 -29.28 -3.69 -24.90
C ASN A 151 -29.40 -5.11 -24.32
N LYS A 152 -28.77 -5.38 -23.17
CA LYS A 152 -28.76 -6.70 -22.55
C LYS A 152 -29.80 -6.80 -21.45
N LYS A 153 -30.60 -7.86 -21.51
CA LYS A 153 -31.56 -8.19 -20.46
C LYS A 153 -30.89 -9.05 -19.39
N PHE A 154 -30.58 -8.46 -18.24
CA PHE A 154 -30.13 -9.19 -17.06
C PHE A 154 -31.33 -9.53 -16.18
N LYS A 155 -31.38 -10.74 -15.63
CA LYS A 155 -32.46 -11.14 -14.70
C LYS A 155 -32.34 -10.43 -13.36
N ASN A 156 -31.13 -10.05 -12.95
CA ASN A 156 -30.85 -9.33 -11.72
C ASN A 156 -29.46 -8.65 -11.79
N THR A 157 -29.19 -7.77 -10.81
CA THR A 157 -27.92 -7.03 -10.72
C THR A 157 -26.71 -7.96 -10.60
N SER A 158 -26.83 -9.10 -9.92
CA SER A 158 -25.72 -10.05 -9.78
C SER A 158 -25.27 -10.63 -11.14
N GLN A 159 -26.21 -10.88 -12.05
CA GLN A 159 -25.87 -11.30 -13.42
C GLN A 159 -25.13 -10.19 -14.18
N ARG A 160 -25.58 -8.94 -14.03
CA ARG A 160 -24.90 -7.77 -14.62
C ARG A 160 -23.47 -7.63 -14.07
N MET A 161 -23.30 -7.68 -12.75
CA MET A 161 -21.99 -7.60 -12.10
C MET A 161 -21.02 -8.68 -12.60
N ASN A 162 -21.47 -9.93 -12.69
CA ASN A 162 -20.63 -11.03 -13.18
C ASN A 162 -20.28 -10.89 -14.67
N TYR A 163 -21.19 -10.34 -15.47
CA TYR A 163 -20.98 -10.05 -16.89
C TYR A 163 -19.94 -8.94 -17.07
N GLU A 164 -20.11 -7.82 -16.37
CA GLU A 164 -19.15 -6.70 -16.43
C GLU A 164 -17.78 -7.11 -15.88
N LEU A 165 -17.73 -7.91 -14.81
CA LEU A 165 -16.47 -8.48 -14.31
C LEU A 165 -15.76 -9.33 -15.38
N ALA A 166 -16.49 -10.14 -16.15
CA ALA A 166 -15.90 -10.91 -17.23
C ALA A 166 -15.31 -10.01 -18.34
N ILE A 167 -15.97 -8.89 -18.65
CA ILE A 167 -15.43 -7.89 -19.57
C ILE A 167 -14.16 -7.27 -19.00
N VAL A 168 -14.18 -6.82 -17.75
CA VAL A 168 -13.01 -6.22 -17.08
C VAL A 168 -11.83 -7.18 -17.13
N ILE A 169 -12.02 -8.44 -16.73
CA ILE A 169 -10.97 -9.48 -16.79
C ILE A 169 -10.44 -9.64 -18.22
N SER A 170 -11.31 -9.69 -19.23
CA SER A 170 -10.89 -9.83 -20.63
C SER A 170 -10.03 -8.66 -21.14
N LYS A 171 -10.09 -7.52 -20.46
CA LYS A 171 -9.32 -6.30 -20.76
C LYS A 171 -8.05 -6.15 -19.92
N TYR A 172 -7.73 -7.13 -19.08
CA TYR A 172 -6.58 -7.01 -18.18
C TYR A 172 -5.25 -6.93 -18.92
N GLU A 173 -5.07 -7.72 -19.98
CA GLU A 173 -3.86 -7.67 -20.79
C GLU A 173 -3.71 -6.31 -21.51
N ASP A 174 -4.81 -5.78 -22.07
CA ASP A 174 -4.83 -4.43 -22.68
C ASP A 174 -4.46 -3.35 -21.65
N TYR A 175 -4.93 -3.51 -20.41
CA TYR A 175 -4.63 -2.61 -19.29
C TYR A 175 -3.15 -2.65 -18.88
N LYS A 176 -2.54 -3.84 -18.78
CA LYS A 176 -1.09 -3.98 -18.51
C LYS A 176 -0.25 -3.28 -19.57
N ASN A 177 -0.54 -3.57 -20.83
CA ASN A 177 0.13 -2.91 -21.95
C ASN A 177 -0.05 -1.39 -21.94
N TYR A 178 -1.20 -0.89 -21.48
CA TYR A 178 -1.42 0.54 -21.28
C TYR A 178 -0.55 1.13 -20.16
N LYS A 179 -0.45 0.45 -19.02
CA LYS A 179 0.39 0.87 -17.88
C LYS A 179 1.87 0.90 -18.24
N GLU A 180 2.38 -0.14 -18.89
CA GLU A 180 3.77 -0.21 -19.35
C GLU A 180 4.11 0.97 -20.26
N ARG A 181 3.27 1.25 -21.27
CA ARG A 181 3.44 2.42 -22.15
C ARG A 181 3.37 3.75 -21.41
N LEU A 182 2.59 3.84 -20.34
CA LEU A 182 2.49 5.06 -19.53
C LEU A 182 3.77 5.27 -18.71
N GLU A 183 4.31 4.20 -18.13
CA GLU A 183 5.59 4.22 -17.42
C GLU A 183 6.75 4.59 -18.34
N GLU A 184 6.84 3.98 -19.52
CA GLU A 184 7.84 4.33 -20.54
C GLU A 184 7.78 5.82 -20.92
N LYS A 185 6.58 6.35 -21.16
CA LYS A 185 6.39 7.77 -21.47
C LYS A 185 6.77 8.68 -20.32
N ASN A 186 6.46 8.28 -19.08
CA ASN A 186 6.81 9.06 -17.89
C ASN A 186 8.34 9.10 -17.71
N HIS A 187 9.03 7.98 -17.90
CA HIS A 187 10.50 7.92 -17.87
C HIS A 187 11.12 8.80 -18.95
N GLN A 188 10.63 8.70 -20.20
CA GLN A 188 11.08 9.59 -21.28
C GLN A 188 10.84 11.07 -20.97
N THR A 189 9.71 11.41 -20.34
CA THR A 189 9.39 12.79 -19.96
C THR A 189 10.30 13.30 -18.83
N VAL A 190 10.64 12.46 -17.85
CA VAL A 190 11.60 12.80 -16.79
C VAL A 190 13.00 12.99 -17.36
N ASP A 191 13.43 12.15 -18.30
CA ASP A 191 14.71 12.28 -18.99
C ASP A 191 14.79 13.53 -19.88
N ILE A 192 13.70 13.88 -20.55
CA ILE A 192 13.61 15.12 -21.33
C ILE A 192 13.67 16.33 -20.40
N LYS A 193 12.91 16.33 -19.30
CA LYS A 193 12.93 17.42 -18.30
C LYS A 193 14.31 17.58 -17.68
N SER A 194 14.96 16.50 -17.28
CA SER A 194 16.31 16.55 -16.69
C SER A 194 17.36 17.07 -17.68
N LYS A 195 17.25 16.72 -18.97
CA LYS A 195 18.10 17.26 -20.05
C LYS A 195 17.85 18.76 -20.31
N ILE A 196 16.59 19.19 -20.31
CA ILE A 196 16.21 20.61 -20.48
C ILE A 196 16.70 21.43 -19.28
N ASP A 197 16.52 20.95 -18.05
CA ASP A 197 16.98 21.63 -16.83
C ASP A 197 18.51 21.73 -16.78
N SER A 198 19.22 20.69 -17.24
CA SER A 198 20.68 20.71 -17.37
C SER A 198 21.15 21.72 -18.42
N SER A 199 20.44 21.80 -19.56
CA SER A 199 20.75 22.76 -20.62
C SER A 199 20.44 24.21 -20.21
N ASN A 200 19.34 24.45 -19.50
CA ASN A 200 18.99 25.76 -18.97
C ASN A 200 19.96 26.25 -17.90
N LYS A 201 20.44 25.36 -17.02
CA LYS A 201 21.52 25.66 -16.07
C LYS A 201 22.83 26.00 -16.78
N PHE A 202 23.19 25.27 -17.84
CA PHE A 202 24.38 25.57 -18.64
C PHE A 202 24.27 26.95 -19.30
N ASN A 203 23.12 27.26 -19.92
CA ASN A 203 22.89 28.56 -20.55
C ASN A 203 22.94 29.72 -19.55
N GLN A 204 22.41 29.54 -18.33
CA GLN A 204 22.50 30.56 -17.27
C GLN A 204 23.94 30.78 -16.77
N VAL A 205 24.76 29.73 -16.69
CA VAL A 205 26.18 29.85 -16.32
C VAL A 205 26.97 30.56 -17.44
N VAL A 206 26.67 30.27 -18.71
CA VAL A 206 27.29 30.95 -19.86
C VAL A 206 26.87 32.42 -19.97
N GLU A 207 25.60 32.75 -19.74
CA GLU A 207 25.12 34.14 -19.73
C GLU A 207 25.71 34.95 -18.56
N LYS A 208 25.89 34.31 -17.39
CA LYS A 208 26.55 34.94 -16.24
C LYS A 208 28.05 35.17 -16.51
N ALA A 209 28.73 34.18 -17.09
CA ALA A 209 30.13 34.32 -17.51
C ALA A 209 30.33 35.41 -18.58
N ARG A 210 29.38 35.60 -19.50
CA ARG A 210 29.41 36.68 -20.50
C ARG A 210 29.21 38.07 -19.90
N LYS A 211 28.34 38.20 -18.89
CA LYS A 211 28.14 39.47 -18.15
C LYS A 211 29.33 39.84 -17.28
N ASP A 212 30.06 38.87 -16.75
CA ASP A 212 31.26 39.10 -15.94
C ASP A 212 32.51 39.45 -16.80
N THR A 213 32.48 39.19 -18.12
CA THR A 213 33.56 39.57 -19.06
C THR A 213 33.37 40.94 -19.74
N ASP A 214 32.22 41.59 -19.61
CA ASP A 214 31.95 42.90 -20.23
C ASP A 214 32.51 44.09 -19.41
N ASP A 215 33.17 43.84 -18.28
CA ASP A 215 33.82 44.87 -17.45
C ASP A 215 35.37 44.86 -17.55
N PHE A 216 35.95 44.08 -18.46
CA PHE A 216 37.39 44.14 -18.76
C PHE A 216 37.65 44.92 -20.06
N ARG A 217 37.79 46.25 -19.90
CA ARG A 217 38.26 47.14 -20.96
C ARG A 217 39.68 46.74 -21.39
N VAL A 218 39.82 46.27 -22.62
CA VAL A 218 41.09 45.99 -23.34
C VAL A 218 41.85 47.29 -23.66
N ALA A 219 42.02 48.18 -22.68
CA ALA A 219 42.70 49.46 -22.82
C ALA A 219 43.86 49.66 -21.82
N ASP A 220 44.16 48.67 -20.97
CA ASP A 220 45.17 48.78 -19.90
C ASP A 220 46.33 47.76 -20.01
N ILE A 221 46.74 47.37 -21.21
CA ILE A 221 48.07 46.73 -21.41
C ILE A 221 48.71 47.29 -22.69
N HIS A 222 49.47 48.38 -22.55
CA HIS A 222 50.56 48.74 -23.45
C HIS A 222 51.89 48.32 -22.79
N ASP A 223 52.69 47.56 -23.56
CA ASP A 223 54.15 47.46 -23.63
C ASP A 223 55.04 47.48 -22.37
N GLU A 224 55.72 46.35 -22.14
CA GLU A 224 57.13 46.19 -21.69
C GLU A 224 57.46 44.68 -21.80
N LEU A 225 58.38 44.16 -22.62
CA LEU A 225 59.75 44.61 -22.93
C LEU A 225 60.30 43.96 -24.23
N ILE A 226 61.01 44.79 -25.01
CA ILE A 226 62.09 44.53 -25.99
C ILE A 226 61.68 44.13 -27.42
#